data_AF-A0A7K1DYR3-F1
#
_entry.id   AF-A0A7K1DYR3-F1
#
_cell.length_a   1.000
_cell.length_b   1.000
_cell.length_c   1.000
_cell.angle_alpha   90.00
_cell.angle_beta   90.00
_cell.angle_gamma   90.00
#
_symmetry.space_group_name_H-M   'P 1'
#
loop_
_entity.id
_entity.type
_entity.pdbx_description
1 polymer ?
#
loop_
_entity_poly.entity_id
_entity_poly.type
_entity_poly.pdbx_seq_one_letter_code
_entity_poly.pdbx_strand_id
1 'polypeptide(L)'
;MRIHRRRRRHTFVPVRSARGWPVTVGTGVSLLVAASLSAAILPAEPAFAGVLSNSWVWPVDAPRTVTREFRAPATEYSAGHRGIDIAVVEGQDVRSPDSGRVLFAGLVAGRGVITVDHGGGVVSSIEPVRAVVSVGDSVESGQRLGMVDFADVVWSDAHACAC
;
A
#
# COMPACT_ATOMS: atom_id res chain seq x y z
N MET A 1 -3.60 7.94 -6.72
CA MET A 1 -2.90 8.67 -7.80
C MET A 1 -1.45 8.17 -7.85
N ARG A 2 -0.87 7.86 -9.02
CA ARG A 2 0.33 6.98 -9.19
C ARG A 2 1.24 7.50 -10.33
N ILE A 3 2.57 7.35 -10.25
CA ILE A 3 3.55 7.38 -11.37
C ILE A 3 4.70 6.35 -11.10
N HIS A 4 5.37 5.89 -12.17
CA HIS A 4 6.02 4.60 -12.37
C HIS A 4 7.54 4.46 -12.15
N ARG A 5 7.91 3.26 -11.68
CA ARG A 5 9.01 2.33 -12.05
C ARG A 5 10.47 2.86 -12.24
N ARG A 6 11.40 2.26 -11.49
CA ARG A 6 12.31 1.20 -12.02
C ARG A 6 12.95 0.40 -10.88
N ARG A 7 12.70 -0.91 -10.84
CA ARG A 7 13.52 -1.85 -10.05
C ARG A 7 14.95 -1.84 -10.60
N ARG A 8 15.96 -1.56 -9.75
CA ARG A 8 17.31 -2.15 -9.84
C ARG A 8 17.91 -2.27 -8.44
N ARG A 9 17.94 -3.51 -7.93
CA ARG A 9 19.14 -4.33 -7.64
C ARG A 9 19.82 -3.95 -6.33
N HIS A 10 19.45 -4.64 -5.25
CA HIS A 10 20.27 -4.69 -4.04
C HIS A 10 21.44 -5.64 -4.27
N THR A 11 22.63 -5.07 -4.17
CA THR A 11 23.92 -5.73 -4.03
C THR A 11 24.02 -6.41 -2.68
N PHE A 12 24.40 -7.69 -2.73
CA PHE A 12 25.37 -8.39 -1.90
C PHE A 12 25.53 -8.01 -0.42
N VAL A 13 25.32 -9.01 0.44
CA VAL A 13 26.09 -9.21 1.68
C VAL A 13 26.50 -10.69 1.77
N PRO A 14 27.79 -11.02 2.00
CA PRO A 14 28.26 -12.39 2.10
C PRO A 14 28.30 -12.89 3.55
N VAL A 15 28.16 -14.19 3.76
CA VAL A 15 28.62 -14.86 4.99
C VAL A 15 29.54 -16.02 4.63
N ARG A 16 30.67 -16.04 5.35
CA ARG A 16 31.84 -16.90 5.19
C ARG A 16 31.57 -18.35 5.60
N SER A 17 32.19 -19.23 4.80
CA SER A 17 32.89 -20.49 5.10
C SER A 17 32.52 -21.27 6.36
N ALA A 18 32.37 -22.59 6.20
CA ALA A 18 33.48 -23.51 6.37
C ALA A 18 33.08 -24.96 6.04
N ARG A 19 34.12 -25.79 5.85
CA ARG A 19 34.16 -27.26 5.88
C ARG A 19 33.88 -27.94 4.55
N GLY A 20 34.96 -28.24 3.84
CA GLY A 20 34.97 -29.20 2.74
C GLY A 20 34.92 -30.63 3.26
N TRP A 21 34.48 -31.54 2.41
CA TRP A 21 34.74 -32.97 2.42
C TRP A 21 35.15 -33.42 1.00
N PRO A 22 35.91 -34.51 0.86
CA PRO A 22 36.67 -34.78 -0.36
C PRO A 22 36.03 -35.86 -1.26
N VAL A 23 36.53 -35.90 -2.51
CA VAL A 23 36.56 -37.01 -3.51
C VAL A 23 35.18 -37.49 -4.01
N THR A 24 34.89 -37.62 -5.31
CA THR A 24 35.56 -38.54 -6.25
C THR A 24 35.17 -38.22 -7.68
N VAL A 25 36.16 -38.30 -8.58
CA VAL A 25 36.04 -38.20 -10.03
C VAL A 25 35.31 -39.43 -10.57
N GLY A 26 34.21 -39.22 -11.29
CA GLY A 26 33.51 -40.24 -12.07
C GLY A 26 33.16 -39.70 -13.44
N THR A 27 34.04 -39.91 -14.41
CA THR A 27 33.78 -39.70 -15.83
C THR A 27 32.74 -40.72 -16.31
N GLY A 28 31.60 -40.23 -16.79
CA GLY A 28 30.57 -41.06 -17.41
C GLY A 28 29.87 -40.29 -18.51
N VAL A 29 30.43 -40.36 -19.72
CA VAL A 29 29.73 -40.06 -20.96
C VAL A 29 28.66 -41.14 -21.16
N SER A 30 27.38 -40.78 -21.30
CA SER A 30 26.40 -41.57 -22.05
C SER A 30 25.11 -40.82 -22.37
N LEU A 31 24.93 -40.68 -23.69
CA LEU A 31 23.74 -40.56 -24.53
C LEU A 31 22.35 -40.32 -23.91
N LEU A 32 21.75 -39.21 -24.38
CA LEU A 32 20.41 -39.09 -25.00
C LEU A 32 19.38 -40.21 -24.75
N VAL A 33 18.31 -39.88 -24.02
CA VAL A 33 16.95 -40.33 -24.34
C VAL A 33 16.01 -39.14 -24.24
N ALA A 34 15.52 -38.70 -25.40
CA ALA A 34 14.39 -37.80 -25.51
C ALA A 34 13.10 -38.57 -25.18
N ALA A 35 12.40 -38.17 -24.12
CA ALA A 35 11.02 -38.56 -23.89
C ALA A 35 10.19 -37.29 -23.74
N SER A 36 9.62 -36.86 -24.86
CA SER A 36 8.74 -35.69 -24.95
C SER A 36 7.42 -35.99 -24.25
N LEU A 37 7.33 -35.71 -22.95
CA LEU A 37 6.04 -35.63 -22.26
C LEU A 37 5.47 -34.22 -22.49
N SER A 38 4.67 -34.06 -23.56
CA SER A 38 3.81 -32.88 -23.69
C SER A 38 2.68 -32.99 -22.67
N ALA A 39 2.96 -32.60 -21.43
CA ALA A 39 1.91 -32.21 -20.50
C ALA A 39 1.33 -30.89 -21.02
N ALA A 40 0.06 -30.91 -21.46
CA ALA A 40 -0.68 -29.69 -21.74
C ALA A 40 -0.86 -28.94 -20.41
N ILE A 41 0.07 -28.02 -20.14
CA ILE A 41 -0.05 -27.06 -19.04
C ILE A 41 -1.13 -26.08 -19.48
N LEU A 42 -2.38 -26.35 -19.10
CA LEU A 42 -3.39 -25.29 -19.08
C LEU A 42 -2.84 -24.20 -18.15
N PRO A 43 -2.81 -22.92 -18.57
CA PRO A 43 -2.57 -21.85 -17.61
C PRO A 43 -3.70 -21.96 -16.58
N ALA A 44 -3.33 -22.25 -15.34
CA ALA A 44 -4.22 -22.01 -14.22
C ALA A 44 -4.46 -20.51 -14.21
N GLU A 45 -5.59 -20.07 -14.76
CA GLU A 45 -6.13 -18.75 -14.50
C GLU A 45 -6.12 -18.59 -12.98
N PRO A 46 -5.41 -17.60 -12.40
CA PRO A 46 -5.49 -17.37 -10.98
C PRO A 46 -6.95 -17.07 -10.67
N ALA A 47 -7.65 -18.03 -10.07
CA ALA A 47 -8.98 -17.82 -9.56
C ALA A 47 -8.88 -16.72 -8.51
N PHE A 48 -9.19 -15.49 -8.89
CA PHE A 48 -9.36 -14.38 -7.97
C PHE A 48 -10.71 -14.56 -7.26
N ALA A 49 -10.84 -15.67 -6.54
CA ALA A 49 -11.85 -15.83 -5.51
C ALA A 49 -11.32 -15.13 -4.26
N GLY A 50 -11.21 -13.80 -4.34
CA GLY A 50 -11.11 -12.99 -3.14
C GLY A 50 -12.39 -13.25 -2.35
N VAL A 51 -12.26 -13.76 -1.14
CA VAL A 51 -13.35 -13.74 -0.18
C VAL A 51 -13.58 -12.26 0.12
N LEU A 52 -14.54 -11.64 -0.56
CA LEU A 52 -15.08 -10.34 -0.18
C LEU A 52 -15.84 -10.60 1.13
N SER A 53 -15.13 -10.74 2.25
CA SER A 53 -15.72 -10.65 3.59
C SER A 53 -16.12 -9.19 3.79
N ASN A 54 -17.20 -8.83 3.09
CA ASN A 54 -17.53 -7.47 2.73
C ASN A 54 -18.32 -6.80 3.85
N SER A 55 -17.62 -6.35 4.88
CA SER A 55 -18.11 -5.23 5.66
C SER A 55 -17.01 -4.20 5.78
N TRP A 56 -16.72 -3.56 4.65
CA TRP A 56 -16.06 -2.26 4.69
C TRP A 56 -16.84 -1.37 5.65
N VAL A 57 -16.16 -0.89 6.68
CA VAL A 57 -16.74 0.05 7.62
C VAL A 57 -16.43 1.46 7.16
N TRP A 58 -17.27 2.40 7.57
CA TRP A 58 -16.95 3.80 7.32
C TRP A 58 -15.77 4.23 8.19
N PRO A 59 -14.91 5.13 7.68
CA PRO A 59 -13.76 5.64 8.43
C PRO A 59 -14.16 6.53 9.61
N VAL A 60 -15.43 6.93 9.71
CA VAL A 60 -15.95 7.76 10.80
C VAL A 60 -17.24 7.17 11.38
N ASP A 61 -17.47 7.44 12.66
CA ASP A 61 -18.69 7.04 13.36
C ASP A 61 -19.92 7.82 12.86
N ALA A 62 -21.13 7.34 13.15
CA ALA A 62 -22.36 8.01 12.73
C ALA A 62 -22.58 9.33 13.51
N PRO A 63 -23.26 10.35 12.93
CA PRO A 63 -23.88 10.37 11.60
C PRO A 63 -22.88 10.55 10.46
N ARG A 64 -23.19 9.97 9.29
CA ARG A 64 -22.34 10.00 8.08
C ARG A 64 -23.05 10.80 7.00
N THR A 65 -22.61 12.03 6.80
CA THR A 65 -23.15 12.91 5.75
C THR A 65 -22.07 13.13 4.70
N VAL A 66 -22.29 12.62 3.50
CA VAL A 66 -21.41 12.91 2.35
C VAL A 66 -21.69 14.33 1.89
N THR A 67 -20.70 15.21 1.96
CA THR A 67 -20.79 16.61 1.54
C THR A 67 -20.36 16.81 0.10
N ARG A 68 -19.50 15.90 -0.41
CA ARG A 68 -19.07 15.89 -1.81
C ARG A 68 -18.88 14.46 -2.29
N GLU A 69 -19.58 14.13 -3.37
CA GLU A 69 -19.49 12.81 -4.00
C GLU A 69 -18.25 12.68 -4.88
N PHE A 70 -17.90 11.43 -5.19
CA PHE A 70 -16.89 11.13 -6.19
C PHE A 70 -17.29 11.71 -7.55
N ARG A 71 -16.32 12.29 -8.24
CA ARG A 71 -16.47 12.80 -9.60
C ARG A 71 -15.29 12.35 -10.43
N ALA A 72 -15.53 11.41 -11.34
CA ALA A 72 -14.51 10.88 -12.21
C ALA A 72 -13.82 12.01 -13.01
N PRO A 73 -12.49 12.05 -13.04
CA PRO A 73 -11.77 12.95 -13.93
C PRO A 73 -11.94 12.48 -15.39
N ALA A 74 -12.09 13.41 -16.33
CA ALA A 74 -12.24 13.11 -17.75
C ALA A 74 -11.01 12.42 -18.37
N THR A 75 -9.82 12.69 -17.84
CA THR A 75 -8.57 11.99 -18.18
C THR A 75 -7.80 11.64 -16.91
N GLU A 76 -6.75 10.82 -17.03
CA GLU A 76 -5.98 10.36 -15.88
C GLU A 76 -5.44 11.50 -14.99
N TYR A 77 -5.15 12.66 -15.56
CA TYR A 77 -4.58 13.81 -14.84
C TYR A 77 -5.47 15.06 -14.83
N SER A 78 -6.69 14.99 -15.39
CA SER A 78 -7.59 16.14 -15.34
C SER A 78 -8.17 16.35 -13.95
N ALA A 79 -8.79 17.52 -13.75
CA ALA A 79 -9.59 17.80 -12.58
C ALA A 79 -10.72 16.78 -12.39
N GLY A 80 -11.06 16.52 -11.14
CA GLY A 80 -12.08 15.58 -10.69
C GLY A 80 -12.18 15.63 -9.17
N HIS A 81 -12.96 14.72 -8.59
CA HIS A 81 -13.00 14.49 -7.15
C HIS A 81 -12.75 13.00 -6.92
N ARG A 82 -11.54 12.64 -6.50
CA ARG A 82 -11.04 11.24 -6.51
C ARG A 82 -11.42 10.43 -5.28
N GLY A 83 -12.32 10.95 -4.46
CA GLY A 83 -12.84 10.33 -3.25
C GLY A 83 -14.19 10.94 -2.91
N ILE A 84 -14.62 10.73 -1.67
CA ILE A 84 -15.79 11.36 -1.08
C ILE A 84 -15.35 12.25 0.07
N ASP A 85 -16.04 13.36 0.27
CA ASP A 85 -15.88 14.20 1.45
C ASP A 85 -17.02 13.90 2.42
N ILE A 86 -16.68 13.67 3.68
CA ILE A 86 -17.63 13.36 4.74
C ILE A 86 -17.60 14.51 5.76
N ALA A 87 -18.78 14.95 6.21
CA ALA A 87 -18.89 15.93 7.28
C ALA A 87 -18.29 15.37 8.57
N VAL A 88 -17.31 16.07 9.14
CA VAL A 88 -16.59 15.69 10.36
C VAL A 88 -16.29 16.92 11.21
N VAL A 89 -15.97 16.69 12.48
CA VAL A 89 -15.47 17.73 13.40
C VAL A 89 -13.99 17.52 13.70
N GLU A 90 -13.28 18.60 14.01
CA GLU A 90 -11.88 18.55 14.43
C GLU A 90 -11.69 17.59 15.63
N GLY A 91 -10.65 16.77 15.61
CA GLY A 91 -10.37 15.79 16.65
C GLY A 91 -11.23 14.52 16.62
N GLN A 92 -12.19 14.41 15.68
CA GLN A 92 -13.00 13.19 15.53
C GLN A 92 -12.14 12.00 15.14
N ASP A 93 -12.41 10.83 15.72
CA ASP A 93 -11.69 9.61 15.41
C ASP A 93 -11.86 9.16 13.96
N VAL A 94 -10.74 8.74 13.37
CA VAL A 94 -10.68 8.16 12.02
C VAL A 94 -10.25 6.70 12.14
N ARG A 95 -10.96 5.80 11.45
CA ARG A 95 -10.82 4.34 11.52
C ARG A 95 -10.44 3.74 10.17
N SER A 96 -9.83 2.56 10.19
CA SER A 96 -9.52 1.80 8.97
C SER A 96 -10.80 1.22 8.36
N PRO A 97 -11.10 1.46 7.08
CA PRO A 97 -12.29 0.90 6.44
C PRO A 97 -12.30 -0.63 6.35
N ASP A 98 -11.12 -1.23 6.26
CA ASP A 98 -10.91 -2.67 6.26
C ASP A 98 -9.54 -2.99 6.88
N SER A 99 -9.29 -4.26 7.18
CA SER A 99 -7.98 -4.73 7.60
C SER A 99 -6.92 -4.48 6.53
N GLY A 100 -5.67 -4.26 6.93
CA GLY A 100 -4.61 -3.95 5.97
C GLY A 100 -3.28 -3.58 6.60
N ARG A 101 -2.39 -3.01 5.78
CA ARG A 101 -1.07 -2.51 6.19
C ARG A 101 -0.93 -1.04 5.82
N VAL A 102 -0.46 -0.23 6.76
CA VAL A 102 -0.20 1.20 6.51
C VAL A 102 0.95 1.35 5.52
N LEU A 103 0.70 1.95 4.36
CA LEU A 103 1.70 2.30 3.35
C LEU A 103 2.31 3.68 3.59
N PHE A 104 1.54 4.61 4.15
CA PHE A 104 1.96 5.98 4.40
C PHE A 104 1.21 6.55 5.60
N ALA A 105 1.90 7.35 6.41
CA ALA A 105 1.33 8.15 7.50
C ALA A 105 2.21 9.40 7.67
N GLY A 106 1.74 10.55 7.21
CA GLY A 106 2.54 11.78 7.21
C GLY A 106 1.87 12.94 6.46
N LEU A 107 2.64 13.99 6.18
CA LEU A 107 2.13 15.19 5.50
C LEU A 107 2.28 15.10 3.97
N VAL A 108 1.23 15.50 3.25
CA VAL A 108 1.22 15.75 1.81
C VAL A 108 0.71 17.17 1.59
N ALA A 109 1.55 18.04 1.03
CA ALA A 109 1.22 19.46 0.83
C ALA A 109 0.65 20.15 2.09
N GLY A 110 1.23 19.86 3.26
CA GLY A 110 0.82 20.44 4.54
C GLY A 110 -0.34 19.74 5.24
N ARG A 111 -0.97 18.74 4.61
CA ARG A 111 -2.14 18.00 5.14
C ARG A 111 -1.76 16.60 5.59
N GLY A 112 -2.29 16.17 6.73
CA GLY A 112 -2.08 14.80 7.21
C GLY A 112 -2.82 13.76 6.36
N VAL A 113 -2.09 12.75 5.88
CA VAL A 113 -2.62 11.66 5.04
C VAL A 113 -2.20 10.32 5.61
N ILE A 114 -3.14 9.38 5.66
CA ILE A 114 -2.88 7.97 5.94
C ILE A 114 -3.32 7.15 4.72
N THR A 115 -2.48 6.19 4.31
CA THR A 115 -2.80 5.26 3.22
C THR A 115 -2.67 3.82 3.72
N VAL A 116 -3.69 3.00 3.50
CA VAL A 116 -3.72 1.58 3.90
C VAL A 116 -3.89 0.69 2.67
N ASP A 117 -3.02 -0.32 2.55
CA ASP A 117 -3.15 -1.41 1.58
C ASP A 117 -3.98 -2.53 2.20
N HIS A 118 -5.12 -2.83 1.58
CA HIS A 118 -6.05 -3.88 2.02
C HIS A 118 -5.79 -5.21 1.30
N GLY A 119 -4.74 -5.29 0.46
CA GLY A 119 -4.48 -6.43 -0.40
C GLY A 119 -5.28 -6.37 -1.70
N GLY A 120 -5.01 -7.31 -2.61
CA GLY A 120 -5.73 -7.40 -3.90
C GLY A 120 -5.58 -6.18 -4.82
N GLY A 121 -4.65 -5.27 -4.54
CA GLY A 121 -4.48 -4.01 -5.26
C GLY A 121 -5.45 -2.89 -4.82
N VAL A 122 -6.20 -3.10 -3.73
CA VAL A 122 -7.13 -2.12 -3.17
C VAL A 122 -6.43 -1.30 -2.08
N VAL A 123 -6.50 0.03 -2.20
CA VAL A 123 -5.85 0.97 -1.30
C VAL A 123 -6.85 2.05 -0.90
N SER A 124 -6.91 2.38 0.39
CA SER A 124 -7.62 3.56 0.88
C SER A 124 -6.63 4.66 1.26
N SER A 125 -6.99 5.92 1.01
CA SER A 125 -6.27 7.10 1.49
C SER A 125 -7.26 8.01 2.19
N ILE A 126 -6.90 8.50 3.37
CA ILE A 126 -7.78 9.31 4.22
C ILE A 126 -7.03 10.57 4.63
N GLU A 127 -7.71 11.71 4.45
CA GLU A 127 -7.22 13.04 4.78
C GLU A 127 -8.41 13.95 5.16
N PRO A 128 -8.22 15.00 5.98
CA PRO A 128 -6.99 15.31 6.71
C PRO A 128 -6.95 14.63 8.08
N VAL A 129 -5.83 13.97 8.43
CA VAL A 129 -5.71 13.13 9.64
C VAL A 129 -4.36 13.30 10.33
N ARG A 130 -4.38 13.51 11.66
CA ARG A 130 -3.21 13.29 12.52
C ARG A 130 -3.11 11.81 12.88
N ALA A 131 -2.11 11.14 12.33
CA ALA A 131 -1.91 9.71 12.51
C ALA A 131 -1.47 9.34 13.94
N VAL A 132 -1.99 8.22 14.45
CA VAL A 132 -1.47 7.51 15.63
C VAL A 132 -0.84 6.16 15.27
N VAL A 133 -0.80 5.85 13.97
CA VAL A 133 -0.17 4.66 13.38
C VAL A 133 1.07 5.04 12.58
N SER A 134 1.96 4.08 12.37
CA SER A 134 3.21 4.22 11.63
C SER A 134 3.20 3.42 10.33
N VAL A 135 4.06 3.82 9.39
CA VAL A 135 4.25 3.07 8.15
C VAL A 135 4.68 1.63 8.46
N GLY A 136 3.94 0.69 7.90
CA GLY A 136 4.15 -0.74 8.06
C GLY A 136 3.36 -1.39 9.19
N ASP A 137 2.59 -0.63 9.97
CA ASP A 137 1.68 -1.22 10.95
C ASP A 137 0.60 -2.04 10.25
N SER A 138 0.25 -3.19 10.86
CA SER A 138 -0.96 -3.92 10.52
C SER A 138 -2.14 -3.32 11.28
N VAL A 139 -3.26 -3.14 10.58
CA VAL A 139 -4.48 -2.57 11.15
C VAL A 139 -5.66 -3.49 10.88
N GLU A 140 -6.58 -3.58 11.83
CA GLU A 140 -7.85 -4.29 11.67
C GLU A 140 -8.95 -3.37 11.12
N SER A 141 -10.00 -3.96 10.56
CA SER A 141 -11.20 -3.19 10.17
C SER A 141 -11.80 -2.49 11.39
N GLY A 142 -12.08 -1.19 11.27
CA GLY A 142 -12.58 -0.35 12.38
C GLY A 142 -11.53 0.09 13.40
N GLN A 143 -10.26 -0.35 13.27
CA GLN A 143 -9.18 0.10 14.13
C GLN A 143 -8.94 1.60 13.94
N ARG A 144 -8.75 2.33 15.04
CA ARG A 144 -8.42 3.76 15.03
C ARG A 144 -7.06 3.98 14.36
N LEU A 145 -7.04 4.85 13.35
CA LEU A 145 -5.85 5.28 12.62
C LEU A 145 -5.33 6.64 13.10
N GLY A 146 -6.22 7.49 13.61
CA GLY A 146 -5.90 8.86 14.00
C GLY A 146 -7.12 9.68 14.36
N MET A 147 -6.96 10.99 14.28
CA MET A 147 -8.03 11.97 14.45
C MET A 147 -8.02 12.96 13.29
N VAL A 148 -9.19 13.50 12.95
CA VAL A 148 -9.31 14.62 12.01
C VAL A 148 -8.50 15.81 12.52
N ASP A 149 -7.66 16.36 11.66
CA ASP A 149 -6.81 17.51 11.95
C ASP A 149 -6.78 18.45 10.74
N PHE A 150 -7.51 19.56 10.82
CA PHE A 150 -7.57 20.58 9.78
C PHE A 150 -6.40 21.58 9.83
N ALA A 151 -5.47 21.43 10.78
CA ALA A 151 -4.31 22.29 10.81
C ALA A 151 -3.41 22.00 9.62
N ASP A 152 -3.45 22.87 8.61
CA ASP A 152 -2.42 22.90 7.60
C ASP A 152 -1.12 23.36 8.28
N VAL A 153 -0.04 22.56 8.16
CA VAL A 153 1.28 23.03 8.59
C VAL A 153 1.72 24.11 7.59
N VAL A 154 1.42 25.36 7.92
CA VAL A 154 2.05 26.52 7.28
C VAL A 154 3.55 26.38 7.52
N TRP A 155 4.34 26.43 6.45
CA TRP A 155 5.80 26.62 6.54
C TRP A 155 6.07 28.02 7.13
N SER A 156 5.80 28.20 8.42
CA SER A 156 6.35 29.29 9.21
C SER A 156 7.72 28.82 9.70
N ASP A 157 8.76 29.41 9.11
CA ASP A 157 10.16 29.43 9.56
C ASP A 157 11.06 28.25 9.18
N ALA A 158 11.46 28.20 7.91
CA ALA A 158 12.85 27.91 7.57
C ALA A 158 13.21 28.65 6.26
N HIS A 159 14.31 29.39 6.31
CA HIS A 159 14.84 30.32 5.29
C HIS A 159 14.29 31.75 5.33
N ALA A 160 14.50 32.42 6.47
CA ALA A 160 15.11 33.74 6.35
C ALA A 160 16.46 33.54 5.63
N CYS A 161 16.50 33.83 4.34
CA CYS A 161 17.76 34.14 3.65
C CYS A 161 18.29 35.41 4.32
N ALA A 162 19.17 35.26 5.30
CA ALA A 162 20.03 36.34 5.71
C ALA A 162 21.05 36.54 4.59
N CYS A 163 20.87 37.63 3.85
CA CYS A 163 21.86 38.16 2.91
C CYS A 163 23.06 38.76 3.66
#